data_AF-A0A7J9HEJ7-F1
#
_entry.id   AF-A0A7J9HEJ7-F1
#
_cell.length_a   1.000
_cell.length_b   1.000
_cell.length_c   1.000
_cell.angle_alpha   90.00
_cell.angle_beta   90.00
_cell.angle_gamma   90.00
#
_symmetry.space_group_name_H-M   'P 1'
#
loop_
_entity.id
_entity.type
_entity.pdbx_description
1 polymer ?
#
loop_
_entity_poly.entity_id
_entity_poly.type
_entity_poly.pdbx_seq_one_letter_code
_entity_poly.pdbx_strand_id
1 'polypeptide(L)'
;MAGYLPFDELDLTTLYSKIERAEFSCPSWFPMGAKSLIHRILDPNPQTRITIEKIRSDEWFKKSYVPARLVEYEDINLDDVNAAFDDPEIDKEERGDEPSRNEDMGPLNLNAFDLIILSQGLNLATLFDRGKDTMKHQTRFVSRKPARVVLSSMEVVAQSMGYKTHIRNFKMRVEGLSANKTSHFSVILEVGF
;
A
#
# COMPACT_ATOMS: atom_id res chain seq x y z
N MET A 1 6.74 14.61 5.12
CA MET A 1 7.17 16.02 5.29
C MET A 1 8.60 16.29 4.79
N ALA A 2 9.60 15.44 5.08
CA ALA A 2 10.97 15.64 4.59
C ALA A 2 11.28 14.90 3.28
N GLY A 3 10.71 13.71 3.07
CA GLY A 3 10.98 12.89 1.88
C GLY A 3 12.23 11.99 1.98
N TYR A 4 12.86 11.94 3.15
CA TYR A 4 14.03 11.11 3.45
C TYR A 4 14.00 10.64 4.93
N LEU A 5 14.84 9.65 5.28
CA LEU A 5 14.91 9.09 6.63
C LEU A 5 15.65 10.02 7.61
N PRO A 6 15.27 10.07 8.89
CA PRO A 6 15.99 10.86 9.90
C PRO A 6 17.43 10.40 10.12
N PHE A 7 17.71 9.11 9.87
CA PHE A 7 19.04 8.51 9.90
C PHE A 7 19.23 7.68 8.63
N ASP A 8 20.24 8.02 7.84
CA ASP A 8 20.59 7.30 6.61
C ASP A 8 22.09 7.48 6.37
N GLU A 9 22.83 6.37 6.33
CA GLU A 9 24.28 6.33 6.16
C GLU A 9 24.67 5.04 5.44
N LEU A 10 25.71 5.11 4.60
CA LEU A 10 26.23 3.93 3.90
C LEU A 10 26.99 2.99 4.84
N ASP A 11 27.62 3.55 5.86
CA ASP A 11 28.36 2.81 6.88
C ASP A 11 27.47 2.55 8.10
N LEU A 12 27.34 1.27 8.47
CA LEU A 12 26.50 0.85 9.60
C LEU A 12 27.00 1.42 10.93
N THR A 13 28.31 1.59 11.10
CA THR A 13 28.89 2.13 12.35
C THR A 13 28.45 3.58 12.55
N THR A 14 28.48 4.37 11.47
CA THR A 14 28.04 5.76 11.44
C THR A 14 26.52 5.86 11.61
N LEU A 15 25.76 4.97 10.95
CA LEU A 15 24.31 4.88 11.10
C LEU A 15 23.92 4.66 12.57
N TYR A 16 24.48 3.63 13.21
CA TYR A 16 24.17 3.31 14.60
C TYR A 16 24.61 4.42 15.56
N SER A 17 25.75 5.05 15.32
CA SER A 17 26.21 6.19 16.12
C SER A 17 25.24 7.36 16.05
N LYS A 18 24.68 7.66 14.87
CA LYS A 18 23.65 8.70 14.71
C LYS A 18 22.34 8.34 15.39
N ILE A 19 21.91 7.08 15.31
CA ILE A 19 20.69 6.59 15.97
C ILE A 19 20.84 6.69 17.50
N GLU A 20 21.96 6.21 18.05
CA GLU A 20 22.24 6.23 19.49
C GLU A 20 22.24 7.64 20.06
N ARG A 21 22.80 8.60 19.31
CA ARG A 21 22.87 10.01 19.71
C ARG A 21 21.65 10.83 19.30
N ALA A 22 20.69 10.22 18.60
CA ALA A 22 19.59 10.89 17.93
C ALA A 22 20.04 12.13 17.12
N GLU A 23 21.14 11.99 16.38
CA GLU A 23 21.68 13.06 15.55
C GLU A 23 20.96 13.12 14.20
N PHE A 24 19.96 13.99 14.12
CA PHE A 24 19.19 14.27 12.90
C PHE A 24 18.88 15.76 12.79
N SER A 25 18.46 16.20 11.61
CA SER A 25 18.07 17.59 11.35
C SER A 25 16.70 17.65 10.69
N CYS A 26 15.83 18.52 11.19
CA CYS A 26 14.57 18.84 10.53
C CYS A 26 14.77 19.98 9.51
N PRO A 27 14.21 19.87 8.30
CA PRO A 27 14.22 20.95 7.33
C PRO A 27 13.69 22.29 7.84
N SER A 28 14.14 23.40 7.25
CA SER A 28 13.73 24.75 7.64
C SER A 28 12.22 24.96 7.54
N TRP A 29 11.57 24.37 6.54
CA TRP A 29 10.12 24.46 6.28
C TRP A 29 9.24 23.68 7.25
N PHE A 30 9.80 22.92 8.19
CA PHE A 30 8.99 22.21 9.18
C PHE A 30 8.37 23.21 10.18
N PRO A 31 7.07 23.09 10.49
CA PRO A 31 6.47 23.85 11.58
C PRO A 31 7.20 23.60 12.90
N MET A 32 7.34 24.62 13.75
CA MET A 32 8.04 24.50 15.03
C MET A 32 7.45 23.40 15.92
N GLY A 33 6.12 23.26 15.95
CA GLY A 33 5.44 22.17 16.66
C GLY A 33 5.84 20.78 16.14
N ALA A 34 5.98 20.62 14.82
CA ALA A 34 6.43 19.38 14.21
C ALA A 34 7.86 19.02 14.64
N LYS A 35 8.78 20.01 14.57
CA LYS A 35 10.18 19.82 14.99
C LYS A 35 10.25 19.40 16.46
N SER A 36 9.52 20.11 17.32
CA SER A 36 9.47 19.80 18.76
C SER A 36 8.93 18.39 19.02
N LEU A 37 7.85 17.99 18.37
CA LEU A 37 7.30 16.64 18.52
C LEU A 37 8.27 15.56 18.03
N ILE A 38 8.90 15.75 16.87
CA ILE A 38 9.87 14.79 16.30
C ILE A 38 11.06 14.60 17.26
N HIS A 39 11.60 15.68 17.84
CA HIS A 39 12.67 15.58 18.84
C HIS A 39 12.27 14.78 20.08
N ARG A 40 11.01 14.88 20.52
CA ARG A 40 10.50 14.12 21.67
C ARG A 40 10.21 12.65 21.33
N ILE A 41 9.86 12.36 20.08
CA ILE A 41 9.65 10.99 19.56
C ILE A 41 10.99 10.27 19.41
N LEU A 42 11.98 10.94 18.84
CA LEU A 42 13.32 10.42 18.58
C LEU A 42 14.29 10.63 19.76
N ASP A 43 13.77 10.84 20.98
CA ASP A 43 14.59 10.93 22.18
C ASP A 43 15.32 9.59 22.42
N PRO A 44 16.66 9.57 22.51
CA PRO A 44 17.41 8.33 22.69
C PRO A 44 17.15 7.68 24.05
N ASN A 45 16.77 8.46 25.08
CA ASN A 45 16.46 7.94 26.39
C ASN A 45 14.98 7.48 26.47
N PRO A 46 14.70 6.18 26.64
CA PRO A 46 13.33 5.67 26.68
C PRO A 46 12.48 6.21 27.84
N GLN A 47 13.10 6.65 28.93
CA GLN A 47 12.40 7.17 30.12
C GLN A 47 11.87 8.60 29.90
N THR A 48 12.55 9.39 29.07
CA THR A 48 12.15 10.77 28.73
C THR A 48 11.42 10.85 27.40
N ARG A 49 11.54 9.81 26.56
CA ARG A 49 10.82 9.68 25.29
C ARG A 49 9.31 9.83 25.48
N ILE A 50 8.70 10.61 24.58
CA ILE A 50 7.27 10.87 24.64
C ILE A 50 6.45 9.57 24.47
N THR A 51 5.49 9.37 25.35
CA THR A 51 4.53 8.25 25.29
C THR A 51 3.46 8.50 24.23
N ILE A 52 2.83 7.44 23.71
CA ILE A 52 1.71 7.54 22.75
C ILE A 52 0.58 8.46 23.24
N GLU A 53 0.20 8.38 24.52
CA GLU A 53 -0.83 9.24 25.12
C GLU A 53 -0.48 10.73 25.00
N LYS A 54 0.77 11.07 25.33
CA LYS A 54 1.33 12.42 25.19
C LYS A 54 1.48 12.87 23.72
N ILE A 55 1.70 11.94 22.78
CA ILE A 55 1.69 12.26 21.34
C ILE A 55 0.26 12.62 20.91
N ARG A 56 -0.74 11.80 21.30
CA ARG A 56 -2.14 12.05 20.97
C ARG A 56 -2.67 13.37 21.56
N SER A 57 -2.11 13.79 22.69
CA SER A 57 -2.46 15.06 23.33
C SER A 57 -1.68 16.28 22.79
N ASP A 58 -0.67 16.09 21.94
CA ASP A 58 0.18 17.15 21.40
C ASP A 58 -0.59 18.06 20.42
N GLU A 59 -0.41 19.37 20.56
CA GLU A 59 -1.13 20.38 19.78
C GLU A 59 -0.82 20.30 18.27
N TRP A 60 0.42 19.94 17.91
CA TRP A 60 0.76 19.75 16.51
C TRP A 60 0.11 18.48 15.95
N PHE A 61 0.07 17.40 16.74
CA PHE A 61 -0.56 16.14 16.32
C PHE A 61 -2.07 16.29 16.14
N LYS A 62 -2.76 17.00 17.04
CA LYS A 62 -4.21 17.22 16.96
C LYS A 62 -4.65 18.05 15.75
N LYS A 63 -3.76 18.84 15.17
CA LYS A 63 -4.10 19.75 14.07
C LYS A 63 -4.56 18.94 12.85
N SER A 64 -5.87 19.02 12.57
CA SER A 64 -6.52 18.27 11.50
C SER A 64 -6.46 16.74 11.65
N TYR A 65 -6.24 16.23 12.87
CA TYR A 65 -6.30 14.80 13.14
C TYR A 65 -7.75 14.34 13.18
N VAL A 66 -8.08 13.42 12.27
CA VAL A 66 -9.32 12.65 12.34
C VAL A 66 -8.93 11.26 12.83
N PRO A 67 -9.34 10.86 14.05
CA PRO A 67 -9.10 9.51 14.52
C PRO A 67 -9.64 8.51 13.50
N ALA A 68 -8.80 7.53 13.13
CA ALA A 68 -9.31 6.39 12.39
C ALA A 68 -10.37 5.73 13.28
N ARG A 69 -11.61 5.68 12.81
CA ARG A 69 -12.62 4.83 13.44
C ARG A 69 -12.09 3.41 13.29
N LEU A 70 -11.71 2.79 14.40
CA LEU A 70 -11.68 1.33 14.44
C LEU A 70 -13.10 0.93 14.07
N VAL A 71 -13.25 0.26 12.92
CA VAL A 71 -14.47 -0.47 12.66
C VAL A 71 -14.45 -1.54 13.74
N GLU A 72 -15.18 -1.30 14.83
CA GLU A 72 -15.63 -2.39 15.67
C GLU A 72 -16.30 -3.34 14.68
N TYR A 73 -15.77 -4.57 14.60
CA TYR A 73 -16.41 -5.61 13.81
C TYR A 73 -17.80 -5.78 14.41
N GLU A 74 -18.80 -5.08 13.87
CA GLU A 74 -20.19 -5.44 14.06
C GLU A 74 -20.28 -6.89 13.60
N ASP A 75 -20.83 -7.77 14.44
CA ASP A 75 -21.16 -9.14 14.06
C ASP A 75 -21.95 -9.05 12.75
N ILE A 76 -21.31 -9.41 11.64
CA ILE A 76 -21.93 -9.37 10.33
C ILE A 76 -23.00 -10.44 10.36
N ASN A 77 -24.27 -10.03 10.40
CA ASN A 77 -25.37 -10.97 10.26
C ASN A 77 -25.33 -11.57 8.84
N LEU A 78 -24.99 -12.86 8.74
CA LEU A 78 -24.86 -13.60 7.49
C LEU A 78 -26.16 -14.30 7.07
N ASP A 79 -27.26 -14.10 7.79
CA ASP A 79 -28.55 -14.76 7.52
C ASP A 79 -29.04 -14.52 6.09
N ASP A 80 -28.90 -13.28 5.58
CA ASP A 80 -29.28 -12.91 4.21
C ASP A 80 -28.40 -13.58 3.14
N VAL A 81 -27.12 -13.82 3.46
CA VAL A 81 -26.18 -14.53 2.57
C VAL A 81 -26.53 -16.01 2.54
N ASN A 82 -26.78 -16.61 3.71
CA ASN A 82 -27.18 -18.01 3.79
C ASN A 82 -28.49 -18.27 3.05
N ALA A 83 -29.47 -17.36 3.17
CA ALA A 83 -30.76 -17.47 2.47
C ALA A 83 -30.64 -17.39 0.94
N ALA A 84 -29.61 -16.73 0.40
CA ALA A 84 -29.39 -16.64 -1.05
C ALA A 84 -28.72 -17.90 -1.63
N PHE A 85 -28.06 -18.71 -0.81
CA PHE A 85 -27.36 -19.94 -1.23
C PHE A 85 -28.06 -21.23 -0.80
N ASP A 86 -29.03 -21.16 0.14
CA ASP A 86 -29.92 -22.26 0.51
C ASP A 86 -31.12 -22.37 -0.47
N ASP A 87 -30.85 -22.39 -1.79
CA ASP A 87 -31.83 -22.78 -2.79
C ASP A 87 -31.69 -24.29 -3.08
N PRO A 88 -32.69 -25.14 -2.75
CA PRO A 88 -32.61 -26.59 -2.96
C PRO A 88 -32.73 -27.03 -4.44
N GLU A 89 -32.72 -26.12 -5.42
CA GLU A 89 -32.88 -26.45 -6.85
C GLU A 89 -31.65 -26.24 -7.75
N ILE A 90 -30.41 -26.32 -7.26
CA ILE A 90 -29.23 -26.42 -8.15
C ILE A 90 -28.93 -27.88 -8.47
N ASP A 91 -29.79 -28.46 -9.31
CA ASP A 91 -29.56 -29.76 -9.95
C ASP A 91 -30.07 -29.70 -11.40
N LYS A 92 -29.71 -28.65 -12.16
CA LYS A 92 -29.81 -28.64 -13.62
C LYS A 92 -28.61 -27.94 -14.27
N GLU A 93 -28.01 -28.71 -15.16
CA GLU A 93 -26.84 -28.46 -15.99
C GLU A 93 -26.91 -27.13 -16.74
N GLU A 94 -25.75 -26.48 -16.89
CA GLU A 94 -25.31 -26.01 -18.21
C GLU A 94 -23.77 -25.93 -18.24
N ARG A 95 -23.16 -26.99 -18.79
CA ARG A 95 -21.84 -26.89 -19.42
C ARG A 95 -22.00 -25.99 -20.64
N GLY A 96 -21.36 -24.84 -20.63
CA GLY A 96 -21.26 -23.95 -21.79
C GLY A 96 -19.79 -23.63 -22.09
N ASP A 97 -19.24 -24.37 -23.04
CA ASP A 97 -18.09 -24.12 -23.93
C ASP A 97 -17.02 -23.07 -23.56
N GLU A 98 -15.77 -23.52 -23.54
CA GLU A 98 -14.60 -22.68 -23.81
C GLU A 98 -14.70 -22.05 -25.21
N PRO A 99 -14.44 -20.74 -25.37
CA PRO A 99 -13.89 -20.22 -26.61
C PRO A 99 -12.38 -20.09 -26.45
N SER A 100 -11.66 -20.84 -27.26
CA SER A 100 -10.27 -20.59 -27.64
C SER A 100 -10.05 -19.10 -27.96
N ARG A 101 -9.50 -18.34 -27.00
CA ARG A 101 -9.30 -16.90 -27.13
C ARG A 101 -8.01 -16.59 -27.86
N ASN A 102 -8.17 -16.22 -29.14
CA ASN A 102 -7.16 -15.61 -29.98
C ASN A 102 -6.56 -14.33 -29.34
N GLU A 103 -5.28 -14.11 -29.64
CA GLU A 103 -4.35 -13.14 -29.04
C GLU A 103 -4.57 -11.66 -29.44
N ASP A 104 -5.76 -11.10 -29.22
CA ASP A 104 -5.94 -9.64 -29.21
C ASP A 104 -6.77 -9.21 -27.99
N MET A 105 -6.26 -9.56 -26.81
CA MET A 105 -6.97 -9.28 -25.56
C MET A 105 -6.70 -7.84 -25.15
N GLY A 106 -7.69 -6.97 -25.34
CA GLY A 106 -7.74 -5.64 -24.71
C GLY A 106 -7.56 -5.72 -23.17
N PRO A 107 -7.54 -4.58 -22.47
CA PRO A 107 -7.45 -4.58 -21.01
C PRO A 107 -8.57 -5.43 -20.39
N LEU A 108 -8.30 -5.99 -19.20
CA LEU A 108 -9.27 -6.82 -18.50
C LEU A 108 -10.59 -6.05 -18.33
N ASN A 109 -11.72 -6.66 -18.69
CA ASN A 109 -13.03 -6.11 -18.33
C ASN A 109 -13.34 -6.55 -16.90
N LEU A 110 -13.47 -5.59 -15.99
CA LEU A 110 -13.79 -5.76 -14.58
C LEU A 110 -15.22 -5.29 -14.34
N ASN A 111 -16.11 -6.24 -14.07
CA ASN A 111 -17.48 -5.90 -13.70
C ASN A 111 -17.54 -5.44 -12.21
N ALA A 112 -18.75 -5.07 -11.76
CA ALA A 112 -18.95 -4.64 -10.38
C ALA A 112 -18.58 -5.71 -9.34
N PHE A 113 -18.87 -6.99 -9.61
CA PHE A 113 -18.49 -8.11 -8.74
C PHE A 113 -16.97 -8.28 -8.70
N ASP A 114 -16.27 -8.18 -9.83
CA ASP A 114 -14.81 -8.25 -9.88
C ASP A 114 -14.17 -7.13 -9.04
N LEU A 115 -14.71 -5.91 -9.12
CA LEU A 115 -14.24 -4.78 -8.30
C LEU A 115 -14.48 -4.98 -6.80
N ILE A 116 -15.60 -5.61 -6.43
CA ILE A 116 -15.95 -5.94 -5.05
C ILE A 116 -14.98 -6.99 -4.48
N ILE A 117 -14.66 -8.04 -5.25
CA ILE A 117 -13.70 -9.09 -4.86
C ILE A 117 -12.32 -8.49 -4.56
N LEU A 118 -11.93 -7.42 -5.25
CA LEU A 118 -10.67 -6.72 -5.01
C LEU A 118 -10.68 -5.80 -3.78
N SER A 119 -11.76 -5.75 -3.00
CA SER A 119 -11.83 -5.00 -1.74
C SER A 119 -11.04 -5.70 -0.63
N GLN A 120 -10.44 -4.93 0.28
CA GLN A 120 -9.67 -5.52 1.39
C GLN A 120 -10.55 -6.28 2.39
N GLY A 121 -11.84 -5.90 2.51
CA GLY A 121 -12.78 -6.51 3.45
C GLY A 121 -13.14 -7.96 3.13
N LEU A 122 -13.02 -8.38 1.87
CA LEU A 122 -13.24 -9.77 1.44
C LEU A 122 -11.94 -10.59 1.38
N ASN A 123 -10.78 -9.97 1.65
CA ASN A 123 -9.48 -10.64 1.57
C ASN A 123 -9.07 -11.26 2.92
N LEU A 124 -9.39 -12.54 3.09
CA LEU A 124 -9.10 -13.32 4.30
C LEU A 124 -7.61 -13.66 4.49
N ALA A 125 -6.75 -13.44 3.49
CA ALA A 125 -5.31 -13.69 3.64
C ALA A 125 -4.70 -12.90 4.80
N THR A 126 -5.32 -11.76 5.14
CA THR A 126 -4.92 -10.89 6.25
C THR A 126 -5.12 -11.52 7.63
N LEU A 127 -6.07 -12.46 7.79
CA LEU A 127 -6.30 -13.16 9.06
C LEU A 127 -5.15 -14.08 9.45
N PHE A 128 -4.34 -14.50 8.46
CA PHE A 128 -3.21 -15.40 8.66
C PHE A 128 -1.86 -14.65 8.78
N ASP A 129 -1.84 -13.32 8.60
CA ASP A 129 -0.62 -12.51 8.62
C ASP A 129 -0.28 -12.08 10.06
N ARG A 130 0.39 -12.97 10.79
CA ARG A 130 0.62 -12.91 12.25
C ARG A 130 1.59 -11.81 12.76
N GLY A 131 1.81 -10.72 12.03
CA GLY A 131 2.79 -9.72 12.48
C GLY A 131 3.03 -8.47 11.64
N LYS A 132 2.07 -7.99 10.83
CA LYS A 132 2.25 -6.74 10.06
C LYS A 132 1.12 -5.76 10.27
N ASP A 133 1.30 -4.90 11.27
CA ASP A 133 0.51 -3.70 11.51
C ASP A 133 0.95 -2.56 10.56
N THR A 134 1.01 -2.85 9.25
CA THR A 134 1.30 -1.83 8.24
C THR A 134 -0.01 -1.30 7.69
N MET A 135 -0.30 -0.02 7.92
CA MET A 135 -1.36 0.72 7.23
C MET A 135 -1.25 0.48 5.72
N LYS A 136 -2.12 -0.37 5.17
CA LYS A 136 -2.10 -0.73 3.74
C LYS A 136 -2.63 0.44 2.95
N HIS A 137 -1.73 1.18 2.33
CA HIS A 137 -2.08 2.24 1.40
C HIS A 137 -2.83 1.63 0.21
N GLN A 138 -3.90 2.29 -0.24
CA GLN A 138 -4.61 1.86 -1.44
C GLN A 138 -3.74 2.10 -2.66
N THR A 139 -3.17 1.04 -3.25
CA THR A 139 -2.33 1.10 -4.46
C THR A 139 -3.17 0.94 -5.73
N ARG A 140 -4.32 1.64 -5.79
CA ARG A 140 -5.24 1.64 -6.95
C ARG A 140 -5.62 3.06 -7.30
N PHE A 141 -5.64 3.38 -8.59
CA PHE A 141 -6.08 4.66 -9.11
C PHE A 141 -6.90 4.44 -10.38
N VAL A 142 -7.68 5.45 -10.78
CA VAL A 142 -8.51 5.43 -11.99
C VAL A 142 -7.98 6.44 -13.00
N SER A 143 -8.10 6.13 -14.28
CA SER A 143 -7.71 7.02 -15.39
C SER A 143 -8.74 6.96 -16.50
N ARG A 144 -8.99 8.10 -17.15
CA ARG A 144 -9.82 8.20 -18.36
C ARG A 144 -8.99 8.08 -19.65
N LYS A 145 -7.68 7.88 -19.55
CA LYS A 145 -6.79 7.73 -20.71
C LYS A 145 -6.83 6.29 -21.23
N PRO A 146 -6.62 6.07 -22.54
CA PRO A 146 -6.53 4.71 -23.09
C PRO A 146 -5.44 3.90 -22.39
N ALA A 147 -5.67 2.60 -22.16
CA ALA A 147 -4.75 1.73 -21.42
C ALA A 147 -3.33 1.73 -21.99
N ARG A 148 -3.19 1.76 -23.32
CA ARG A 148 -1.89 1.87 -23.99
C ARG A 148 -1.13 3.14 -23.57
N VAL A 149 -1.82 4.28 -23.51
CA VAL A 149 -1.24 5.56 -23.09
C VAL A 149 -0.83 5.53 -21.62
N VAL A 150 -1.64 4.92 -20.75
CA VAL A 150 -1.33 4.75 -19.33
C VAL A 150 -0.06 3.92 -19.15
N LEU A 151 0.04 2.77 -19.83
CA LEU A 151 1.19 1.87 -19.76
C LEU A 151 2.46 2.54 -20.30
N SER A 152 2.40 3.18 -21.47
CA SER A 152 3.55 3.90 -22.03
C SER A 152 4.00 5.05 -21.12
N SER A 153 3.07 5.79 -20.52
CA SER A 153 3.41 6.87 -19.57
C SER A 153 4.09 6.32 -18.33
N MET A 154 3.58 5.21 -17.78
CA MET A 154 4.16 4.54 -16.61
C MET A 154 5.54 3.96 -16.92
N GLU A 155 5.74 3.44 -18.13
CA GLU A 155 7.03 2.92 -18.60
C GLU A 155 8.10 4.01 -18.65
N VAL A 156 7.78 5.16 -19.24
CA VAL A 156 8.71 6.31 -19.29
C VAL A 156 9.11 6.73 -17.87
N VAL A 157 8.14 6.81 -16.95
CA VAL A 157 8.40 7.18 -15.55
C VAL A 157 9.29 6.13 -14.88
N ALA A 158 8.96 4.84 -14.99
CA ALA A 158 9.74 3.77 -14.38
C ALA A 158 11.18 3.72 -14.90
N GLN A 159 11.38 3.87 -16.22
CA GLN A 159 12.72 3.91 -16.83
C GLN A 159 13.51 5.14 -16.41
N SER A 160 12.86 6.31 -16.27
CA SER A 160 13.52 7.52 -15.76
C SER A 160 14.03 7.37 -14.32
N MET A 161 13.43 6.47 -13.55
CA MET A 161 13.85 6.10 -12.20
C MET A 161 14.89 4.97 -12.17
N GLY A 162 15.34 4.49 -13.34
CA GLY A 162 16.34 3.42 -13.46
C GLY A 162 15.78 2.00 -13.34
N TYR A 163 14.46 1.82 -13.42
CA TYR A 163 13.84 0.49 -13.40
C TYR A 163 13.77 -0.14 -14.78
N LYS A 164 13.90 -1.47 -14.82
CA LYS A 164 13.62 -2.28 -16.00
C LYS A 164 12.12 -2.56 -16.09
N THR A 165 11.57 -2.47 -17.30
CA THR A 165 10.15 -2.66 -17.57
C THR A 165 9.93 -3.81 -18.56
N HIS A 166 8.84 -4.55 -18.37
CA HIS A 166 8.36 -5.53 -19.34
C HIS A 166 6.84 -5.49 -19.39
N ILE A 167 6.28 -5.23 -20.57
CA ILE A 167 4.84 -5.12 -20.79
C ILE A 167 4.36 -6.29 -21.63
N ARG A 168 3.32 -6.99 -21.17
CA ARG A 168 2.61 -8.04 -21.90
C ARG A 168 1.14 -8.05 -21.50
N ASN A 169 0.22 -8.12 -22.47
CA ASN A 169 -1.23 -8.25 -22.23
C ASN A 169 -1.77 -7.22 -21.21
N PHE A 170 -1.45 -5.94 -21.39
CA PHE A 170 -1.86 -4.85 -20.49
C PHE A 170 -1.38 -4.96 -19.04
N LYS A 171 -0.41 -5.85 -18.79
CA LYS A 171 0.30 -6.04 -17.54
C LYS A 171 1.74 -5.56 -17.69
N MET A 172 2.21 -4.78 -16.74
CA MET A 172 3.56 -4.23 -16.70
C MET A 172 4.28 -4.74 -15.47
N ARG A 173 5.43 -5.38 -15.68
CA ARG A 173 6.35 -5.76 -14.62
C ARG A 173 7.46 -4.71 -14.56
N VAL A 174 7.71 -4.19 -13.36
CA VAL A 174 8.76 -3.21 -13.05
C VAL A 174 9.75 -3.86 -12.09
N GLU A 175 11.03 -3.84 -12.44
CA GLU A 175 12.09 -4.49 -11.67
C GLU A 175 13.26 -3.52 -11.44
N GLY A 176 13.72 -3.42 -10.20
CA GLY A 176 14.93 -2.68 -9.84
C GLY A 176 16.13 -3.60 -9.68
N LEU A 177 17.23 -3.27 -10.35
CA LEU A 177 18.52 -3.86 -10.06
C LEU A 177 19.13 -3.10 -8.89
N SER A 178 19.28 -3.78 -7.74
CA SER A 178 20.03 -3.21 -6.64
C SER A 178 21.53 -3.35 -6.90
N ALA A 179 22.26 -2.24 -6.89
CA ALA A 179 23.73 -2.24 -6.95
C ALA A 179 24.35 -2.95 -5.73
N ASN A 180 23.63 -3.01 -4.60
CA ASN A 180 24.02 -3.72 -3.38
C ASN A 180 22.95 -4.76 -3.01
N LYS A 181 23.33 -6.01 -2.80
CA LYS A 181 22.50 -7.24 -2.67
C LYS A 181 21.41 -7.27 -1.56
N THR A 182 20.87 -6.16 -1.09
CA THR A 182 19.98 -6.09 0.08
C THR A 182 18.52 -5.80 -0.20
N SER A 183 18.09 -5.47 -1.43
CA SER A 183 16.65 -5.40 -1.75
C SER A 183 16.36 -5.59 -3.24
N HIS A 184 15.60 -6.62 -3.58
CA HIS A 184 15.03 -6.78 -4.92
C HIS A 184 13.64 -6.15 -4.94
N PHE A 185 13.48 -5.06 -5.70
CA PHE A 185 12.19 -4.43 -5.91
C PHE A 185 11.53 -5.00 -7.17
N SER A 186 10.33 -5.57 -7.03
CA SER A 186 9.50 -6.01 -8.15
C SER A 186 8.06 -5.63 -7.90
N VAL A 187 7.44 -4.97 -8.88
CA VAL A 187 6.04 -4.58 -8.86
C VAL A 187 5.38 -4.98 -10.17
N ILE A 188 4.12 -5.39 -10.07
CA ILE A 188 3.26 -5.68 -11.21
C ILE A 188 2.13 -4.67 -11.21
N LEU A 189 1.94 -4.03 -12.36
CA LEU A 189 0.80 -3.17 -12.66
C LEU A 189 -0.09 -3.85 -13.69
N GLU A 190 -1.38 -3.66 -13.58
CA GLU A 190 -2.38 -4.27 -14.44
C GLU A 190 -3.48 -3.25 -14.72
N VAL A 191 -3.89 -3.13 -15.97
CA VAL A 191 -4.95 -2.21 -16.39
C VAL A 191 -6.21 -3.02 -16.70
N GLY A 192 -7.31 -2.65 -16.06
CA GLY A 192 -8.64 -3.14 -16.36
C GLY A 192 -9.65 -1.99 -16.52
N PHE A 193 -10.79 -2.30 -17.12
CA PHE A 193 -11.91 -1.39 -17.37
C PHE A 193 -13.16 -1.82 -16.63
#